data_AF-A0A3D2IVF9-F1
#
_entry.id   AF-A0A3D2IVF9-F1
#
_cell.length_a   1.000
_cell.length_b   1.000
_cell.length_c   1.000
_cell.angle_alpha   90.00
_cell.angle_beta   90.00
_cell.angle_gamma   90.00
#
_symmetry.space_group_name_H-M   'P 1'
#
loop_
_entity.id
_entity.type
_entity.pdbx_description
1 polymer ?
#
loop_
_entity_poly.entity_id
_entity_poly.type
_entity_poly.pdbx_seq_one_letter_code
_entity_poly.pdbx_strand_id
1 'polypeptide(L)'
;MKNMTKVMMVSVLAVGTLAAGCQTTSTPSAPVTQPITSDALQAYHWQLVDAKNTKGETITPLFFNPAKPLTLDFVTANGSNIVTLMNTCNNMSAEYKVANGEVTLGPVRSTRMACPAPQASFDSAALATVNGKYSMSKNANNVPVLTITNANQVANFKAVAK
;
A
#
# COMPACT_ATOMS: atom_id res chain seq x y z
N MET A 1 -7.02 -30.55 39.90
CA MET A 1 -6.59 -30.76 41.31
C MET A 1 -5.54 -29.69 41.58
N LYS A 2 -5.95 -28.47 41.95
CA LYS A 2 -6.26 -27.94 43.29
C LYS A 2 -4.98 -27.63 44.10
N ASN A 3 -5.00 -26.43 44.71
CA ASN A 3 -4.32 -25.98 45.95
C ASN A 3 -3.24 -24.90 45.70
N MET A 4 -3.54 -23.60 45.82
CA MET A 4 -3.72 -22.77 47.04
C MET A 4 -2.47 -22.64 47.92
N THR A 5 -2.05 -21.39 48.19
CA THR A 5 -1.80 -20.75 49.53
C THR A 5 -0.98 -19.46 49.32
N LYS A 6 -1.56 -18.23 49.38
CA LYS A 6 -1.81 -17.32 50.52
C LYS A 6 -0.56 -16.76 51.22
N VAL A 7 -0.31 -15.44 51.10
CA VAL A 7 0.20 -14.48 52.14
C VAL A 7 -0.25 -13.07 51.68
N MET A 8 -1.21 -12.40 52.37
CA MET A 8 -1.05 -11.24 53.29
C MET A 8 -0.11 -10.13 52.75
N MET A 9 -0.32 -8.81 52.84
CA MET A 9 -1.04 -7.96 53.80
C MET A 9 -0.97 -6.48 53.32
N VAL A 10 -1.75 -5.62 53.99
CA VAL A 10 -1.63 -4.15 54.14
C VAL A 10 -2.29 -3.25 53.09
N SER A 11 -3.45 -2.78 53.51
CA SER A 11 -4.16 -1.59 53.06
C SER A 11 -3.37 -0.31 53.42
N VAL A 12 -3.20 0.58 52.44
CA VAL A 12 -3.03 2.02 52.70
C VAL A 12 -4.01 2.76 51.80
N LEU A 13 -5.00 3.39 52.43
CA LEU A 13 -5.80 4.43 51.79
C LEU A 13 -4.91 5.66 51.61
N ALA A 14 -4.54 5.96 50.38
CA ALA A 14 -4.13 7.30 49.99
C ALA A 14 -5.16 7.82 48.99
N VAL A 15 -6.03 8.71 49.47
CA VAL A 15 -6.91 9.53 48.63
C VAL A 15 -6.01 10.54 47.92
N GLY A 16 -5.51 10.16 46.75
CA GLY A 16 -4.83 11.06 45.83
C GLY A 16 -5.82 11.49 44.76
N THR A 17 -6.32 12.71 44.84
CA THR A 17 -7.02 13.39 43.74
C THR A 17 -6.05 13.57 42.58
N LEU A 18 -6.04 12.62 41.65
CA LEU A 18 -5.38 12.77 40.36
C LEU A 18 -6.34 13.51 39.45
N ALA A 19 -5.98 14.73 39.10
CA ALA A 19 -6.61 15.49 38.02
C ALA A 19 -6.65 14.59 36.78
N ALA A 20 -7.87 14.33 36.28
CA ALA A 20 -8.09 13.70 35.00
C ALA A 20 -7.58 14.65 33.90
N GLY A 21 -6.29 14.61 33.62
CA GLY A 21 -5.76 15.11 32.37
C GLY A 21 -6.37 14.24 31.27
N CYS A 22 -7.26 14.81 30.46
CA CYS A 22 -7.70 14.21 29.20
C CYS A 22 -6.47 14.04 28.31
N GLN A 23 -5.77 12.91 28.46
CA GLN A 23 -4.81 12.47 27.47
C GLN A 23 -5.65 12.02 26.28
N THR A 24 -5.80 12.91 25.29
CA THR A 24 -6.27 12.53 23.96
C THR A 24 -5.21 11.63 23.34
N THR A 25 -5.18 10.37 23.75
CA THR A 25 -4.58 9.32 22.94
C THR A 25 -5.39 9.27 21.66
N SER A 26 -4.85 9.85 20.60
CA SER A 26 -5.38 9.71 19.25
C SER A 26 -5.33 8.23 18.89
N THR A 27 -6.43 7.51 19.15
CA THR A 27 -6.63 6.14 18.65
C THR A 27 -6.39 6.19 17.15
N PRO A 28 -5.42 5.42 16.61
CA PRO A 28 -5.22 5.35 15.17
C PRO A 28 -6.54 4.91 14.54
N SER A 29 -7.17 5.83 13.79
CA SER A 29 -8.42 5.50 13.10
C SER A 29 -8.13 4.36 12.13
N ALA A 30 -8.93 3.29 12.22
CA ALA A 30 -8.83 2.16 11.33
C ALA A 30 -8.95 2.63 9.86
N PRO A 31 -8.30 1.94 8.89
CA PRO A 31 -8.41 2.31 7.49
C PRO A 31 -9.87 2.26 7.04
N VAL A 32 -10.33 3.32 6.38
CA VAL A 32 -11.71 3.40 5.86
C VAL A 32 -11.70 3.04 4.39
N THR A 33 -12.37 1.93 4.02
CA THR A 33 -12.53 1.48 2.63
C THR A 33 -13.11 2.59 1.75
N GLN A 34 -12.55 2.76 0.56
CA GLN A 34 -13.01 3.71 -0.44
C GLN A 34 -13.43 2.96 -1.71
N PRO A 35 -14.45 3.47 -2.44
CA PRO A 35 -14.79 2.92 -3.74
C PRO A 35 -13.63 3.13 -4.72
N ILE A 36 -13.33 2.11 -5.51
CA ILE A 36 -12.43 2.26 -6.66
C ILE A 36 -13.25 2.74 -7.86
N THR A 37 -12.85 3.88 -8.41
CA THR A 37 -13.36 4.43 -9.67
C THR A 37 -12.19 4.84 -10.55
N SER A 38 -12.43 4.99 -11.86
CA SER A 38 -11.41 5.52 -12.79
C SER A 38 -10.93 6.90 -12.36
N ASP A 39 -11.84 7.78 -11.91
CA ASP A 39 -11.49 9.13 -11.46
C ASP A 39 -10.61 9.12 -10.22
N ALA A 40 -10.91 8.25 -9.25
CA ALA A 40 -10.11 8.10 -8.04
C ALA A 40 -8.69 7.62 -8.36
N LEU A 41 -8.54 6.66 -9.27
CA LEU A 41 -7.23 6.17 -9.72
C LEU A 41 -6.45 7.27 -10.47
N GLN A 42 -7.13 8.07 -11.30
CA GLN A 42 -6.51 9.11 -12.13
C GLN A 42 -6.17 10.39 -11.37
N ALA A 43 -6.73 10.61 -10.18
CA ALA A 43 -6.52 11.82 -9.39
C ALA A 43 -5.10 11.98 -8.82
N TYR A 44 -4.29 10.91 -8.79
CA TYR A 44 -3.00 10.90 -8.11
C TYR A 44 -1.92 10.12 -8.89
N HIS A 45 -0.67 10.42 -8.58
CA HIS A 45 0.45 9.50 -8.78
C HIS A 45 0.49 8.54 -7.58
N TRP A 46 0.39 7.24 -7.83
CA TRP A 46 0.39 6.24 -6.75
C TRP A 46 1.81 5.76 -6.50
N GLN A 47 2.46 6.28 -5.48
CA GLN A 47 3.85 5.97 -5.14
C GLN A 47 3.93 4.81 -4.16
N LEU A 48 4.70 3.77 -4.49
CA LEU A 48 4.92 2.61 -3.62
C LEU A 48 5.55 3.02 -2.29
N VAL A 49 5.00 2.54 -1.18
CA VAL A 49 5.52 2.78 0.17
C VAL A 49 5.93 1.51 0.89
N ASP A 50 5.25 0.39 0.63
CA ASP A 50 5.51 -0.90 1.25
C ASP A 50 5.13 -2.02 0.30
N ALA A 51 5.90 -3.11 0.30
CA ALA A 51 5.56 -4.33 -0.41
C ALA A 51 6.15 -5.52 0.34
N LYS A 52 5.30 -6.45 0.74
CA LYS A 52 5.67 -7.62 1.55
C LYS A 52 5.17 -8.89 0.91
N ASN A 53 5.98 -9.94 0.96
CA ASN A 53 5.54 -11.28 0.59
C ASN A 53 4.63 -11.89 1.67
N THR A 54 4.12 -13.10 1.40
CA THR A 54 3.28 -13.86 2.34
C THR A 54 3.95 -14.21 3.67
N LYS A 55 5.28 -14.13 3.77
CA LYS A 55 6.05 -14.31 5.01
C LYS A 55 6.28 -12.99 5.78
N GLY A 56 5.80 -11.87 5.25
CA GLY A 56 6.01 -10.54 5.81
C GLY A 56 7.36 -9.89 5.47
N GLU A 57 8.17 -10.54 4.62
CA GLU A 57 9.48 -10.04 4.18
C GLU A 57 9.29 -9.00 3.08
N THR A 58 10.09 -7.94 3.10
CA THR A 58 10.06 -6.90 2.07
C THR A 58 10.47 -7.46 0.71
N ILE A 59 9.75 -7.07 -0.35
CA ILE A 59 10.13 -7.34 -1.74
C ILE A 59 11.30 -6.41 -2.12
N THR A 60 12.52 -6.77 -1.71
CA THR A 60 13.70 -5.91 -1.79
C THR A 60 14.00 -5.33 -3.18
N PRO A 61 13.74 -6.01 -4.33
CA PRO A 61 14.00 -5.40 -5.63
C PRO A 61 13.20 -4.12 -5.88
N LEU A 62 12.02 -3.94 -5.27
CA LEU A 62 11.20 -2.74 -5.41
C LEU A 62 11.76 -1.51 -4.69
N PHE A 63 12.75 -1.69 -3.82
CA PHE A 63 13.29 -0.64 -2.95
C PHE A 63 14.79 -0.39 -3.17
N PHE A 64 15.37 -0.88 -4.28
CA PHE A 64 16.80 -0.72 -4.57
C PHE A 64 17.21 0.76 -4.72
N ASN A 65 16.29 1.63 -5.15
CA ASN A 65 16.52 3.06 -5.30
C ASN A 65 15.37 3.86 -4.63
N PRO A 66 15.52 4.27 -3.36
CA PRO A 66 14.46 4.98 -2.64
C PRO A 66 14.16 6.37 -3.21
N ALA A 67 15.06 6.96 -4.00
CA ALA A 67 14.81 8.24 -4.68
C ALA A 67 13.92 8.09 -5.93
N LYS A 68 13.76 6.86 -6.45
CA LYS A 68 12.93 6.54 -7.62
C LYS A 68 12.05 5.31 -7.34
N PRO A 69 11.10 5.40 -6.40
CA PRO A 69 10.20 4.28 -6.09
C PRO A 69 9.27 3.98 -7.27
N LEU A 70 8.72 2.76 -7.31
CA LEU A 70 7.67 2.44 -8.28
C LEU A 70 6.49 3.39 -8.09
N THR A 71 6.09 4.06 -9.18
CA THR A 71 4.90 4.90 -9.19
C THR A 71 3.97 4.43 -10.30
N LEU A 72 2.68 4.30 -9.99
CA LEU A 72 1.65 3.99 -10.98
C LEU A 72 0.93 5.28 -11.35
N ASP A 73 0.88 5.59 -12.64
CA ASP A 73 0.12 6.73 -13.16
C ASP A 73 -1.01 6.23 -14.05
N PHE A 74 -2.25 6.47 -13.62
CA PHE A 74 -3.45 6.12 -14.36
C PHE A 74 -3.94 7.34 -15.14
N VAL A 75 -4.22 7.15 -16.42
CA VAL A 75 -4.72 8.19 -17.32
C VAL A 75 -5.72 7.62 -18.32
N THR A 76 -6.62 8.47 -18.83
CA THR A 76 -7.35 8.19 -20.07
C THR A 76 -6.66 8.90 -21.22
N ALA A 77 -6.23 8.14 -22.23
CA ALA A 77 -5.59 8.66 -23.44
C ALA A 77 -6.24 8.03 -24.67
N ASN A 78 -6.64 8.86 -25.64
CA ASN A 78 -7.26 8.42 -26.90
C ASN A 78 -8.47 7.48 -26.71
N GLY A 79 -9.27 7.72 -25.67
CA GLY A 79 -10.45 6.89 -25.33
C GLY A 79 -10.13 5.59 -24.60
N SER A 80 -8.85 5.29 -24.34
CA SER A 80 -8.41 4.12 -23.59
C SER A 80 -7.88 4.49 -22.21
N ASN A 81 -8.21 3.67 -21.22
CA ASN A 81 -7.69 3.78 -19.86
C ASN A 81 -6.37 3.04 -19.75
N ILE A 82 -5.28 3.76 -19.46
CA ILE A 82 -3.91 3.25 -19.42
C ILE A 82 -3.30 3.50 -18.04
N VAL A 83 -2.60 2.51 -17.49
CA VAL A 83 -1.70 2.68 -16.36
C VAL A 83 -0.25 2.54 -16.83
N THR A 84 0.59 3.49 -16.43
CA THR A 84 2.03 3.47 -16.68
C THR A 84 2.77 3.12 -15.38
N LEU A 85 3.74 2.22 -15.47
CA LEU A 85 4.66 1.91 -14.39
C LEU A 85 5.88 2.83 -14.54
N MET A 86 5.94 3.85 -13.70
CA MET A 86 7.00 4.86 -13.73
C MET A 86 8.25 4.38 -12.97
N ASN A 87 9.38 5.00 -13.27
CA ASN A 87 10.71 4.70 -12.69
C ASN A 87 11.28 3.32 -12.99
N THR A 88 10.57 2.51 -13.77
CA THR A 88 11.11 1.28 -14.35
C THR A 88 12.14 1.60 -15.43
N CYS A 89 13.06 0.68 -15.67
CA CYS A 89 14.02 0.82 -16.74
C CYS A 89 13.32 0.70 -18.09
N ASN A 90 12.56 -0.38 -18.31
CA ASN A 90 11.69 -0.49 -19.48
C ASN A 90 10.47 0.43 -19.35
N ASN A 91 10.03 0.99 -20.48
CA ASN A 91 8.74 1.67 -20.51
C ASN A 91 7.65 0.61 -20.46
N MET A 92 6.89 0.59 -19.36
CA MET A 92 5.87 -0.40 -19.08
C MET A 92 4.50 0.24 -18.89
N SER A 93 3.50 -0.29 -19.58
CA SER A 93 2.12 0.17 -19.46
C SER A 93 1.12 -0.94 -19.75
N ALA A 94 -0.10 -0.78 -19.25
CA ALA A 94 -1.20 -1.69 -19.52
C ALA A 94 -2.51 -0.92 -19.66
N GLU A 95 -3.42 -1.47 -20.46
CA GLU A 95 -4.81 -1.05 -20.38
C GLU A 95 -5.42 -1.51 -19.06
N TYR A 96 -6.31 -0.71 -18.48
CA TYR A 96 -7.09 -1.10 -17.30
C TYR A 96 -8.56 -0.80 -17.50
N LYS A 97 -9.42 -1.56 -16.83
CA LYS A 97 -10.85 -1.31 -16.76
C LYS A 97 -11.27 -1.29 -15.30
N VAL A 98 -12.19 -0.40 -14.96
CA VAL A 98 -12.84 -0.38 -13.65
C VAL A 98 -14.31 -0.74 -13.83
N ALA A 99 -14.74 -1.83 -13.21
CA ALA A 99 -16.13 -2.28 -13.24
C ALA A 99 -16.50 -2.85 -11.87
N ASN A 100 -17.67 -2.47 -11.34
CA ASN A 100 -18.17 -2.96 -10.05
C ASN A 100 -17.17 -2.81 -8.89
N GLY A 101 -16.36 -1.75 -8.90
CA GLY A 101 -15.34 -1.50 -7.87
C GLY A 101 -14.08 -2.38 -7.98
N GLU A 102 -13.96 -3.20 -9.03
CA GLU A 102 -12.76 -3.98 -9.31
C GLU A 102 -11.96 -3.37 -10.47
N VAL A 103 -10.63 -3.47 -10.39
CA VAL A 103 -9.72 -3.14 -11.49
C VAL A 103 -9.31 -4.43 -12.19
N THR A 104 -9.53 -4.47 -13.50
CA THR A 104 -8.99 -5.52 -14.36
C THR A 104 -7.87 -4.93 -15.20
N LEU A 105 -6.66 -5.46 -15.03
CA LEU A 105 -5.50 -5.09 -15.82
C LEU A 105 -5.39 -5.98 -17.06
N GLY A 106 -5.19 -5.37 -18.23
CA GLY A 106 -4.80 -6.07 -19.44
C GLY A 106 -3.34 -6.51 -19.42
N PRO A 107 -2.84 -7.14 -20.49
CA PRO A 107 -1.43 -7.50 -20.60
C PRO A 107 -0.53 -6.27 -20.50
N VAL A 108 0.47 -6.34 -19.62
CA VAL A 108 1.49 -5.30 -19.54
C VAL A 108 2.38 -5.36 -20.77
N ARG A 109 2.46 -4.26 -21.49
CA ARG A 109 3.36 -4.03 -22.60
C ARG A 109 4.64 -3.43 -22.05
N SER A 110 5.78 -3.90 -22.55
CA SER A 110 7.09 -3.45 -22.10
C SER A 110 8.01 -3.28 -23.31
N THR A 111 8.88 -2.27 -23.26
CA THR A 111 10.04 -2.22 -24.15
C THR A 111 11.01 -3.38 -23.84
N ARG A 112 12.00 -3.60 -24.72
CA ARG A 112 13.06 -4.61 -24.52
C ARG A 112 14.44 -3.95 -24.47
N MET A 113 14.60 -2.99 -23.57
CA MET A 113 15.90 -2.36 -23.33
C MET A 113 16.82 -3.30 -22.56
N ALA A 114 18.13 -3.18 -22.79
CA ALA A 114 19.15 -3.90 -22.03
C ALA A 114 19.33 -3.24 -20.66
N CYS A 115 18.44 -3.58 -19.72
CA CYS A 115 18.47 -3.07 -18.36
C CYS A 115 19.50 -3.84 -17.52
N PRO A 116 20.52 -3.19 -16.93
CA PRO A 116 21.44 -3.85 -16.03
C PRO A 116 20.76 -4.20 -14.70
N ALA A 117 21.35 -5.12 -13.94
CA ALA A 117 21.00 -5.28 -12.53
C ALA A 117 21.47 -4.05 -11.74
N PRO A 118 20.69 -3.55 -10.76
CA PRO A 118 19.46 -4.13 -10.19
C PRO A 118 18.16 -3.73 -10.93
N GLN A 119 18.21 -2.90 -11.96
CA GLN A 119 17.01 -2.35 -12.60
C GLN A 119 16.16 -3.42 -13.29
N ALA A 120 16.77 -4.43 -13.90
CA ALA A 120 16.02 -5.56 -14.46
C ALA A 120 15.19 -6.33 -13.39
N SER A 121 15.72 -6.46 -12.18
CA SER A 121 15.01 -7.08 -11.06
C SER A 121 13.87 -6.19 -10.55
N PHE A 122 14.07 -4.88 -10.54
CA PHE A 122 13.00 -3.92 -10.23
C PHE A 122 11.85 -4.00 -11.24
N ASP A 123 12.15 -4.02 -12.55
CA ASP A 123 11.16 -4.14 -13.61
C ASP A 123 10.32 -5.42 -13.46
N SER A 124 10.99 -6.55 -13.22
CA SER A 124 10.34 -7.85 -13.01
C SER A 124 9.42 -7.83 -11.78
N ALA A 125 9.87 -7.22 -10.68
CA ALA A 125 9.08 -7.10 -9.45
C ALA A 125 7.91 -6.12 -9.62
N ALA A 126 8.08 -5.03 -10.37
CA ALA A 126 7.02 -4.08 -10.67
C ALA A 126 5.90 -4.75 -11.48
N LEU A 127 6.26 -5.53 -12.51
CA LEU A 127 5.34 -6.33 -13.29
C LEU A 127 4.58 -7.34 -12.41
N ALA A 128 5.28 -8.06 -11.53
CA ALA A 128 4.64 -9.00 -10.61
C ALA A 128 3.67 -8.30 -9.64
N THR A 129 4.01 -7.07 -9.22
CA THR A 129 3.23 -6.30 -8.25
C THR A 129 1.89 -5.83 -8.80
N VAL A 130 1.86 -5.31 -10.02
CA VAL A 130 0.63 -4.73 -10.61
C VAL A 130 -0.40 -5.79 -11.03
N ASN A 131 0.02 -7.05 -11.13
CA ASN A 131 -0.86 -8.18 -11.42
C ASN A 131 -1.52 -8.69 -10.13
N GLY A 132 -2.60 -8.05 -9.72
CA GLY A 132 -3.34 -8.41 -8.51
C GLY A 132 -4.71 -7.76 -8.40
N LYS A 133 -5.37 -7.98 -7.27
CA LYS A 133 -6.60 -7.29 -6.89
C LYS A 133 -6.27 -5.93 -6.27
N TYR A 134 -6.99 -4.91 -6.70
CA TYR A 134 -6.83 -3.54 -6.27
C TYR A 134 -7.90 -3.22 -5.22
N SER A 135 -7.51 -2.51 -4.17
CA SER A 135 -8.43 -1.92 -3.20
C SER A 135 -7.94 -0.52 -2.80
N MET A 136 -8.87 0.33 -2.36
CA MET A 136 -8.54 1.67 -1.91
C MET A 136 -9.06 1.89 -0.50
N SER A 137 -8.29 2.61 0.29
CA SER A 137 -8.66 3.03 1.64
C SER A 137 -8.14 4.43 1.92
N LYS A 138 -8.50 5.00 3.06
CA LYS A 138 -7.83 6.16 3.64
C LYS A 138 -7.09 5.73 4.91
N ASN A 139 -5.87 6.23 5.08
CA ASN A 139 -5.14 6.07 6.34
C ASN A 139 -5.66 7.04 7.41
N ALA A 140 -5.08 6.99 8.63
CA ALA A 140 -5.48 7.83 9.75
C ALA A 140 -5.35 9.36 9.48
N ASN A 141 -4.54 9.75 8.50
CA ASN A 141 -4.36 11.15 8.08
C ASN A 141 -5.28 11.53 6.91
N ASN A 142 -6.31 10.73 6.61
CA ASN A 142 -7.21 10.88 5.47
C ASN A 142 -6.52 10.86 4.09
N VAL A 143 -5.28 10.37 4.01
CA VAL A 143 -4.56 10.23 2.75
C VAL A 143 -5.01 8.93 2.07
N PRO A 144 -5.43 8.96 0.79
CA PRO A 144 -5.76 7.76 0.05
C PRO A 144 -4.57 6.81 -0.07
N VAL A 145 -4.85 5.53 0.14
CA VAL A 145 -3.90 4.43 -0.03
C VAL A 145 -4.50 3.47 -1.04
N LEU A 146 -3.74 3.17 -2.09
CA LEU A 146 -4.03 2.10 -3.03
C LEU A 146 -3.27 0.85 -2.59
N THR A 147 -3.97 -0.27 -2.47
CA THR A 147 -3.38 -1.55 -2.13
C THR A 147 -3.57 -2.51 -3.29
N ILE A 148 -2.51 -3.22 -3.66
CA ILE A 148 -2.54 -4.28 -4.66
C ILE A 148 -2.15 -5.58 -3.96
N THR A 149 -3.02 -6.59 -4.04
CA THR A 149 -2.81 -7.89 -3.40
C THR A 149 -2.86 -9.00 -4.45
N ASN A 150 -1.89 -9.89 -4.43
CA ASN A 150 -1.90 -11.13 -5.19
C ASN A 150 -1.51 -12.31 -4.30
N ALA A 151 -1.40 -13.51 -4.88
CA ALA A 151 -1.11 -14.73 -4.12
C ALA A 151 0.25 -14.70 -3.40
N ASN A 152 1.17 -13.83 -3.83
CA ASN A 152 2.55 -13.82 -3.36
C ASN A 152 2.88 -12.62 -2.48
N GLN A 153 2.14 -11.51 -2.61
CA GLN A 153 2.48 -10.25 -1.96
C GLN A 153 1.29 -9.29 -1.80
N VAL A 154 1.48 -8.36 -0.87
CA VAL A 154 0.66 -7.15 -0.70
C VAL A 154 1.56 -5.94 -0.88
N ALA A 155 1.14 -5.00 -1.73
CA ALA A 155 1.83 -3.74 -1.97
C ALA A 155 0.90 -2.56 -1.66
N ASN A 156 1.41 -1.58 -0.92
CA ASN A 156 0.71 -0.36 -0.54
C ASN A 156 1.35 0.83 -1.23
N PHE A 157 0.52 1.69 -1.79
CA PHE A 157 0.89 2.91 -2.49
C PHE A 157 0.19 4.10 -1.84
N LYS A 158 0.92 5.18 -1.63
CA LYS A 158 0.33 6.45 -1.18
C LYS A 158 -0.06 7.30 -2.39
N ALA A 159 -1.15 8.04 -2.25
CA ALA A 159 -1.49 9.11 -3.18
C ALA A 159 -0.47 10.26 -3.09
N VAL A 160 0.05 10.69 -4.23
CA VAL A 160 0.85 11.90 -4.42
C VAL A 160 0.13 12.77 -5.45
N ALA A 161 0.02 14.07 -5.19
CA ALA A 161 -0.63 15.00 -6.11
C ALA A 161 0.06 14.99 -7.49
N LYS A 162 -0.73 15.17 -8.56
CA LYS A 162 -0.23 15.22 -9.93
C LYS A 162 0.48 16.52 -10.27
#